data_AF-A0AAP8GYW8-F1
#
_entry.id   AF-A0AAP8GYW8-F1
#
_cell.length_a   1.000
_cell.length_b   1.000
_cell.length_c   1.000
_cell.angle_alpha   90.00
_cell.angle_beta   90.00
_cell.angle_gamma   90.00
#
_symmetry.space_group_name_H-M   'P 1'
#
loop_
_entity.id
_entity.type
_entity.pdbx_description
1 polymer ?
#
loop_
_entity_poly.entity_id
_entity_poly.type
_entity_poly.pdbx_seq_one_letter_code
_entity_poly.pdbx_strand_id
1 'polypeptide(L)' 'MKEKQMLSDIIERFHKNKNTLKAELKQAIINGCETYGDVERYLNINEQEVRWNGDKLAMLLITELREEFNCEKNNLSLQ' A
#
# COMPACT_ATOMS: atom_id res chain seq x y z
N MET A 1 2.23 6.88 32.93
CA MET A 1 2.23 8.05 32.01
C MET A 1 3.35 8.00 30.98
N LYS A 2 4.62 7.81 31.37
CA LYS A 2 5.76 7.71 30.42
C LYS A 2 5.62 6.59 29.38
N GLU A 3 5.16 5.40 29.80
CA GLU A 3 4.96 4.26 28.90
C GLU A 3 3.89 4.51 27.83
N LYS A 4 2.82 5.26 28.18
CA LYS A 4 1.78 5.64 27.22
C LYS A 4 2.31 6.60 26.15
N GLN A 5 3.14 7.57 26.55
CA GLN A 5 3.79 8.47 25.60
C GLN A 5 4.73 7.71 24.67
N MET A 6 5.55 6.82 25.23
CA MET A 6 6.49 6.01 24.45
C MET A 6 5.78 5.12 23.43
N LEU A 7 4.66 4.49 23.82
CA LEU A 7 3.84 3.73 22.87
C LEU A 7 3.30 4.62 21.75
N SER A 8 2.77 5.79 22.08
CA SER A 8 2.28 6.76 21.08
C SER A 8 3.38 7.14 20.08
N ASP A 9 4.58 7.45 20.56
CA ASP A 9 5.70 7.85 19.71
C ASP A 9 6.18 6.70 18.81
N ILE A 10 6.12 5.45 19.29
CA ILE A 10 6.43 4.25 18.49
C ILE A 10 5.38 4.08 17.38
N ILE A 11 4.10 4.18 17.72
CA ILE A 11 3.00 4.04 16.76
C ILE A 11 3.07 5.14 15.70
N GLU A 12 3.32 6.40 16.10
CA GLU A 12 3.44 7.51 15.14
C GLU A 12 4.59 7.29 14.15
N ARG A 13 5.75 6.83 14.63
CA ARG A 13 6.89 6.49 13.76
C ARG A 13 6.57 5.32 12.84
N PHE A 14 5.85 4.31 13.33
CA PHE A 14 5.39 3.21 12.50
C PHE A 14 4.47 3.70 11.37
N HIS A 15 3.50 4.58 11.67
CA HIS A 15 2.62 5.17 10.65
C HIS A 15 3.39 5.98 9.61
N LYS A 16 4.36 6.80 10.04
CA LYS A 16 5.22 7.56 9.13
C LYS A 16 5.98 6.63 8.17
N ASN A 17 6.67 5.63 8.73
CA ASN A 17 7.43 4.66 7.94
C ASN A 17 6.54 3.87 6.97
N LYS A 18 5.37 3.38 7.44
CA LYS A 18 4.40 2.68 6.59
C LYS A 18 3.96 3.54 5.40
N ASN A 19 3.69 4.82 5.63
CA ASN A 19 3.25 5.73 4.56
C ASN A 19 4.38 6.00 3.56
N THR A 20 5.63 6.15 4.02
CA THR A 20 6.80 6.24 3.12
C THR A 20 6.94 4.99 2.26
N LEU A 21 6.91 3.80 2.87
CA LEU A 21 7.02 2.53 2.15
C LEU A 21 5.87 2.34 1.15
N LYS A 22 4.64 2.75 1.51
CA LYS A 22 3.50 2.72 0.59
C LYS A 22 3.75 3.61 -0.64
N ALA A 23 4.23 4.83 -0.42
CA ALA A 23 4.51 5.76 -1.51
C ALA A 23 5.63 5.24 -2.43
N GLU A 24 6.69 4.67 -1.87
CA GLU A 24 7.77 4.03 -2.63
C GLU A 24 7.26 2.85 -3.47
N LEU A 25 6.45 1.97 -2.87
CA LEU A 25 5.84 0.85 -3.58
C LEU A 25 4.89 1.33 -4.68
N LYS A 26 4.08 2.37 -4.42
CA LYS A 26 3.22 2.99 -5.43
C LYS A 26 4.03 3.48 -6.63
N GLN A 27 5.13 4.18 -6.37
CA GLN A 27 6.00 4.70 -7.43
C GLN A 27 6.65 3.56 -8.21
N ALA A 28 7.08 2.49 -7.54
CA ALA A 28 7.62 1.31 -8.20
C ALA A 28 6.59 0.65 -9.14
N ILE A 29 5.33 0.55 -8.71
CA ILE A 29 4.23 0.03 -9.52
C ILE A 29 3.98 0.94 -10.73
N ILE A 30 3.87 2.25 -10.53
CA ILE A 30 3.64 3.23 -11.62
C ILE A 30 4.80 3.18 -12.64
N ASN A 31 6.04 3.04 -12.19
CA ASN A 31 7.20 2.96 -13.07
C ASN A 31 7.28 1.63 -13.84
N GLY A 32 6.70 0.56 -13.29
CA GLY A 32 6.75 -0.80 -13.85
C GLY A 32 5.49 -1.25 -14.61
N CYS A 33 4.42 -0.46 -14.57
CA CYS A 33 3.12 -0.79 -15.17
C CYS A 33 2.70 0.30 -16.15
N GLU A 34 2.32 -0.09 -17.37
CA GLU A 34 1.91 0.86 -18.41
C GLU A 34 0.41 1.19 -18.34
N THR A 35 -0.40 0.26 -17.82
CA THR A 35 -1.85 0.38 -17.76
C THR A 35 -2.40 0.03 -16.37
N TYR A 36 -3.65 0.46 -16.09
CA TYR A 36 -4.38 0.00 -14.90
C TYR A 36 -4.59 -1.52 -14.88
N GLY A 37 -4.63 -2.18 -16.04
CA GLY A 37 -4.67 -3.64 -16.13
C GLY A 37 -3.37 -4.29 -15.64
N ASP A 38 -2.22 -3.68 -15.94
CA ASP A 38 -0.91 -4.14 -15.44
C ASP A 38 -0.80 -3.96 -13.94
N VAL A 39 -1.28 -2.83 -13.42
CA VAL A 39 -1.36 -2.56 -11.97
C VAL A 39 -2.22 -3.62 -11.27
N GLU A 40 -3.41 -3.90 -11.80
CA GLU A 40 -4.30 -4.91 -11.23
C GLU A 40 -3.65 -6.31 -11.22
N ARG A 41 -2.99 -6.67 -12.32
CA ARG A 41 -2.23 -7.93 -12.42
C ARG A 41 -1.09 -7.99 -11.40
N TYR A 42 -0.31 -6.92 -11.28
CA TYR A 42 0.79 -6.82 -10.31
C TYR A 42 0.27 -7.03 -8.88
N LEU A 43 -0.77 -6.29 -8.50
CA LEU A 43 -1.35 -6.38 -7.16
C LEU A 43 -1.92 -7.78 -6.88
N ASN A 44 -2.59 -8.41 -7.86
CA ASN A 44 -3.13 -9.76 -7.70
C ASN A 44 -2.05 -10.82 -7.45
N ILE A 45 -0.94 -10.78 -8.20
CA ILE A 45 0.18 -11.73 -8.03
C ILE A 45 0.81 -11.56 -6.65
N ASN A 46 1.15 -10.32 -6.29
CA ASN A 46 1.81 -10.03 -5.02
C ASN A 46 0.88 -10.29 -3.82
N GLU A 47 -0.43 -10.05 -3.94
CA GLU A 47 -1.37 -10.35 -2.86
C GLU A 47 -1.43 -11.85 -2.56
N GLN A 48 -1.41 -12.70 -3.59
CA GLN A 48 -1.39 -14.16 -3.40
C GLN A 48 -0.10 -14.61 -2.71
N GLU A 49 1.05 -14.12 -3.17
CA GLU A 49 2.36 -14.42 -2.58
C GLU A 49 2.43 -14.00 -1.11
N VAL A 50 1.99 -12.78 -0.82
CA VAL A 50 1.97 -12.23 0.54
C VAL A 50 1.01 -12.99 1.45
N ARG A 51 -0.16 -13.43 0.94
CA ARG A 51 -1.10 -14.27 1.69
C ARG A 51 -0.49 -15.62 2.04
N TRP A 52 0.23 -16.26 1.11
CA TRP A 52 0.93 -17.52 1.39
C TRP A 52 2.05 -17.36 2.41
N ASN A 53 2.80 -16.25 2.33
CA ASN A 53 3.89 -15.96 3.26
C ASN A 53 3.41 -15.44 4.63
N GLY A 54 2.14 -15.05 4.75
CA GLY A 54 1.57 -14.52 5.99
C GLY A 54 2.10 -13.15 6.39
N ASP A 55 2.65 -12.38 5.44
CA ASP A 55 3.22 -11.06 5.72
C ASP A 55 2.11 -10.00 5.88
N LYS A 56 1.82 -9.68 7.14
CA LYS A 56 0.75 -8.73 7.49
C LYS A 56 1.03 -7.31 7.03
N LEU A 57 2.30 -6.87 7.04
CA LEU A 57 2.65 -5.51 6.64
C LEU A 57 2.51 -5.36 5.13
N ALA A 58 3.04 -6.33 4.37
CA ALA A 58 2.91 -6.34 2.93
C ALA A 58 1.42 -6.42 2.51
N MET A 59 0.61 -7.21 3.23
CA MET A 59 -0.82 -7.34 2.94
C MET A 59 -1.56 -6.02 3.15
N LEU A 60 -1.23 -5.30 4.23
CA LEU A 60 -1.77 -3.97 4.51
C LEU A 60 -1.40 -2.99 3.39
N LEU A 61 -0.12 -2.94 2.98
CA LEU A 61 0.34 -2.04 1.92
C LEU A 61 -0.35 -2.33 0.58
N ILE A 62 -0.47 -3.59 0.19
CA ILE A 62 -1.14 -4.00 -1.05
C ILE A 62 -2.63 -3.64 -1.02
N THR A 63 -3.30 -3.85 0.11
CA THR A 63 -4.73 -3.54 0.27
C THR A 63 -4.97 -2.03 0.13
N GLU A 64 -4.20 -1.21 0.85
CA GLU A 64 -4.33 0.25 0.76
C GLU A 64 -4.02 0.77 -0.65
N LEU A 65 -3.01 0.23 -1.33
CA LEU A 65 -2.68 0.63 -2.70
C LEU A 65 -3.78 0.23 -3.69
N ARG A 66 -4.38 -0.94 -3.51
CA ARG A 66 -5.52 -1.36 -4.33
C ARG A 66 -6.69 -0.39 -4.21
N GLU A 67 -7.02 0.03 -2.99
CA GLU A 67 -8.06 1.04 -2.76
C GLU A 67 -7.71 2.37 -3.43
N GLU A 68 -6.47 2.85 -3.30
CA GLU A 68 -6.02 4.07 -3.94
C GLU A 68 -6.11 4.02 -5.47
N PHE A 69 -5.58 2.98 -6.10
CA PHE A 69 -5.64 2.83 -7.56
C PHE A 69 -7.07 2.66 -8.07
N ASN A 70 -7.95 1.99 -7.31
CA ASN A 70 -9.37 1.90 -7.65
C ASN A 70 -10.06 3.26 -7.57
N CYS A 71 -9.77 4.05 -6.54
CA CYS A 71 -10.26 5.43 -6.43
C CYS A 71 -9.77 6.29 -7.61
N GLU A 72 -8.48 6.20 -7.96
CA GLU A 72 -7.92 6.92 -9.11
C GLU A 72 -8.58 6.49 -10.42
N LYS A 73 -8.72 5.18 -10.67
CA LYS A 73 -9.41 4.63 -11.84
C LYS A 73 -10.86 5.12 -11.94
N ASN A 74 -11.59 5.14 -10.81
CA ASN A 74 -12.98 5.59 -10.77
C ASN A 74 -13.11 7.11 -10.89
N ASN A 75 -12.09 7.88 -10.47
CA ASN A 75 -12.03 9.33 -10.64
C ASN A 75 -11.62 9.77 -12.05
N LEU A 76 -11.13 8.84 -12.89
CA LEU A 76 -10.77 9.11 -14.30
C LEU A 76 -11.99 9.18 -15.25
N SER A 77 -13.22 9.28 -14.77
CA SER A 77 -14.37 9.69 -15.59
C SER A 77 -15.48 10.46 -14.85
N LEU A 78 -15.36 11.80 -14.86
CA LEU A 78 -16.43 12.76 -15.20
C LEU A 78 -15.81 13.84 -16.12
N GLN A 79 -15.34 13.42 -17.30
CA GLN A 79 -15.10 14.28 -18.46
C GLN A 79 -15.62 13.58 -19.72
#